data_AF-A0AAN4W0J7-F1
#
_entry.id   AF-A0AAN4W0J7-F1
#
_cell.length_a   1.000
_cell.length_b   1.000
_cell.length_c   1.000
_cell.angle_alpha   90.00
_cell.angle_beta   90.00
_cell.angle_gamma   90.00
#
_symmetry.space_group_name_H-M   'P 1'
#
loop_
_entity.id
_entity.type
_entity.pdbx_description
1 polymer ?
#
loop_
_entity_poly.entity_id
_entity_poly.type
_entity_poly.pdbx_seq_one_letter_code
_entity_poly.pdbx_strand_id
1 'polypeptide(L)'
;MIAEILNFLLFGGLAALGFGLLFNVPKRTLPMIFAGGALSVLTRNGLFQFFGFSFELASFLGAFVAGFWSVIWVHRVHVPGSVIGIAAIIPLVPGVFAYKGLMGVVNLNLVAPSAQPELLVDTISFLAKAFLIVSGIAIGMSIPIIMDRKWTERKRSGGV
;
A
#
# COMPACT_ATOMS: atom_id res chain seq x y z
N MET A 1 8.51 -3.96 -20.66
CA MET A 1 8.39 -2.53 -20.33
C MET A 1 6.98 -1.96 -20.55
N ILE A 2 6.56 -1.56 -21.76
CA ILE A 2 5.23 -0.89 -21.94
C ILE A 2 4.06 -1.78 -21.51
N ALA A 3 4.07 -3.06 -21.89
CA ALA A 3 3.03 -4.01 -21.49
C ALA A 3 2.97 -4.24 -19.97
N GLU A 4 4.12 -4.25 -19.28
CA GLU A 4 4.18 -4.42 -17.82
C GLU A 4 3.62 -3.20 -17.10
N ILE A 5 3.98 -1.99 -17.56
CA ILE A 5 3.43 -0.74 -17.04
C ILE A 5 1.91 -0.74 -17.19
N LEU A 6 1.40 -1.13 -18.36
CA LEU A 6 -0.04 -1.24 -18.61
C LEU A 6 -0.69 -2.25 -17.64
N ASN A 7 -0.08 -3.41 -17.44
CA ASN A 7 -0.56 -4.42 -16.51
C ASN A 7 -0.60 -3.89 -15.07
N PHE A 8 0.44 -3.19 -14.60
CA PHE A 8 0.45 -2.61 -13.25
C PHE A 8 -0.65 -1.57 -13.05
N LEU A 9 -0.86 -0.71 -14.04
CA LEU A 9 -1.93 0.29 -14.01
C LEU A 9 -3.31 -0.37 -13.98
N LEU A 10 -3.57 -1.31 -14.89
CA LEU A 10 -4.86 -1.97 -15.03
C LEU A 10 -5.18 -2.84 -13.80
N PHE A 11 -4.32 -3.79 -13.46
CA PHE A 11 -4.58 -4.70 -12.33
C PHE A 11 -4.49 -4.00 -10.98
N GLY A 12 -3.58 -3.02 -10.82
CA GLY A 12 -3.48 -2.22 -9.60
C GLY A 12 -4.74 -1.37 -9.38
N GLY A 13 -5.23 -0.71 -10.43
CA GLY A 13 -6.47 0.03 -10.38
C GLY A 13 -7.69 -0.86 -10.15
N LEU A 14 -7.80 -1.99 -10.84
CA LEU A 14 -8.90 -2.94 -10.68
C LEU A 14 -8.95 -3.54 -9.27
N ALA A 15 -7.79 -3.90 -8.71
CA ALA A 15 -7.70 -4.37 -7.34
C ALA A 15 -8.20 -3.29 -6.36
N ALA A 16 -7.74 -2.04 -6.51
CA ALA A 16 -8.19 -0.93 -5.67
C ALA A 16 -9.70 -0.64 -5.83
N LEU A 17 -10.25 -0.72 -7.05
CA LEU A 17 -11.68 -0.61 -7.29
C LEU A 17 -12.47 -1.71 -6.57
N GLY A 18 -12.02 -2.96 -6.67
CA GLY A 18 -12.63 -4.08 -5.97
C GLY A 18 -12.68 -3.86 -4.46
N PHE A 19 -11.59 -3.36 -3.87
CA PHE A 19 -11.57 -2.98 -2.46
C PHE A 19 -12.47 -1.78 -2.15
N GLY A 20 -12.51 -0.75 -3.01
CA GLY A 20 -13.44 0.37 -2.86
C GLY A 20 -14.90 -0.11 -2.80
N LEU A 21 -15.28 -1.03 -3.68
CA LEU A 21 -16.61 -1.65 -3.67
C LEU A 21 -16.84 -2.50 -2.41
N LEU A 22 -15.84 -3.29 -2.00
CA LEU A 22 -15.89 -4.12 -0.79
C LEU A 22 -16.16 -3.27 0.47
N PHE A 23 -15.55 -2.08 0.58
CA PHE A 23 -15.76 -1.15 1.70
C PHE A 23 -16.96 -0.21 1.50
N ASN A 24 -17.80 -0.46 0.50
CA ASN A 24 -19.00 0.32 0.22
C ASN A 24 -18.74 1.84 0.12
N VAL A 25 -17.65 2.24 -0.54
CA VAL A 25 -17.33 3.66 -0.73
C VAL A 25 -18.31 4.32 -1.71
N PRO A 26 -18.56 5.65 -1.60
CA PRO A 26 -19.46 6.33 -2.52
C PRO A 26 -19.05 6.17 -3.98
N LYS A 27 -19.98 5.81 -4.87
CA LYS A 27 -19.67 5.52 -6.29
C LYS A 27 -18.87 6.60 -7.01
N ARG A 28 -19.08 7.87 -6.64
CA ARG A 28 -18.35 9.03 -7.17
C ARG A 28 -16.84 9.04 -6.87
N THR A 29 -16.37 8.30 -5.86
CA THR A 29 -14.94 8.21 -5.51
C THR A 29 -14.21 7.08 -6.23
N LEU A 30 -14.95 6.14 -6.84
CA LEU A 30 -14.37 4.95 -7.49
C LEU A 30 -13.33 5.30 -8.57
N PRO A 31 -13.55 6.28 -9.47
CA PRO A 31 -12.53 6.64 -10.46
C PRO A 31 -11.22 7.13 -9.82
N MET A 32 -11.32 7.87 -8.70
CA MET A 32 -10.15 8.36 -7.97
C MET A 32 -9.42 7.22 -7.25
N ILE A 33 -10.15 6.23 -6.74
CA ILE A 33 -9.59 5.02 -6.12
C ILE A 33 -8.88 4.16 -7.17
N PHE A 34 -9.48 3.98 -8.36
CA PHE A 34 -8.85 3.28 -9.48
C PHE A 34 -7.51 3.94 -9.84
N ALA A 35 -7.53 5.25 -10.09
CA ALA A 35 -6.33 5.99 -10.46
C ALA A 35 -5.28 5.97 -9.34
N GLY A 36 -5.70 6.12 -8.08
CA GLY A 36 -4.80 6.06 -6.92
C GLY A 36 -4.15 4.70 -6.75
N GLY A 37 -4.91 3.61 -6.92
CA GLY A 37 -4.40 2.24 -6.88
C GLY A 37 -3.48 1.90 -8.04
N ALA A 38 -3.83 2.36 -9.25
CA ALA A 38 -2.98 2.22 -10.42
C ALA A 38 -1.62 2.92 -10.21
N LEU A 39 -1.64 4.17 -9.72
CA LEU A 39 -0.42 4.94 -9.45
C LEU A 39 0.42 4.32 -8.32
N SER A 40 -0.22 3.84 -7.25
CA SER A 40 0.49 3.26 -6.10
C SER A 40 1.21 1.96 -6.48
N VAL A 41 0.53 1.08 -7.22
CA VAL A 41 1.09 -0.19 -7.71
C VAL A 41 2.14 0.05 -8.79
N LEU A 42 1.90 0.98 -9.72
CA LEU A 42 2.90 1.37 -10.71
C LEU A 42 4.17 1.91 -10.05
N THR A 43 4.02 2.78 -9.04
CA THR A 43 5.16 3.35 -8.32
C THR A 43 5.97 2.24 -7.64
N ARG A 44 5.32 1.36 -6.88
CA ARG A 44 6.01 0.25 -6.21
C ARG A 44 6.69 -0.69 -7.20
N ASN A 45 5.95 -1.23 -8.16
CA ASN A 45 6.48 -2.24 -9.06
C ASN A 45 7.49 -1.63 -10.04
N GLY A 46 7.27 -0.40 -10.48
CA GLY A 46 8.21 0.32 -11.35
C GLY A 46 9.53 0.62 -10.66
N LEU A 47 9.50 1.12 -9.41
CA LEU A 47 10.73 1.36 -8.63
C LEU A 47 11.50 0.07 -8.35
N PHE A 48 10.79 -1.01 -8.03
CA PHE A 48 11.40 -2.31 -7.79
C PHE A 48 12.01 -2.91 -9.07
N GLN A 49 11.27 -2.95 -10.17
CA GLN A 49 11.68 -3.67 -11.38
C GLN A 49 12.60 -2.87 -12.30
N PHE A 50 12.39 -1.57 -12.45
CA PHE A 50 13.12 -0.75 -13.41
C PHE A 50 14.27 0.03 -12.78
N PHE A 51 14.18 0.35 -11.49
CA PHE A 51 15.17 1.18 -10.80
C PHE A 51 15.97 0.43 -9.72
N GLY A 52 15.66 -0.86 -9.46
CA GLY A 52 16.40 -1.70 -8.52
C GLY A 52 16.25 -1.31 -7.04
N PHE A 53 15.21 -0.55 -6.69
CA PHE A 53 14.92 -0.22 -5.29
C PHE A 53 14.52 -1.47 -4.51
N SER A 54 14.74 -1.47 -3.20
CA SER A 54 14.21 -2.54 -2.34
C SER A 54 12.68 -2.52 -2.35
N PHE A 55 12.07 -3.69 -2.25
CA PHE A 55 10.62 -3.84 -2.36
C PHE A 55 9.87 -3.13 -1.21
N GLU A 56 10.50 -3.06 -0.04
CA GLU A 56 10.03 -2.35 1.15
C GLU A 56 9.98 -0.84 0.90
N LEU A 57 11.07 -0.26 0.40
CA LEU A 57 11.16 1.17 0.10
C LEU A 57 10.23 1.56 -1.05
N ALA A 58 10.15 0.73 -2.09
CA ALA A 58 9.23 0.93 -3.19
C ALA A 58 7.76 0.91 -2.73
N SER A 59 7.41 0.04 -1.77
CA SER A 59 6.06 -0.02 -1.19
C SER A 59 5.74 1.21 -0.34
N PHE A 60 6.71 1.72 0.43
CA PHE A 60 6.61 2.99 1.15
C PHE A 60 6.32 4.15 0.18
N LEU A 61 7.11 4.26 -0.89
CA LEU A 61 6.94 5.33 -1.89
C LEU A 61 5.61 5.21 -2.65
N GLY A 62 5.18 3.99 -2.97
CA GLY A 62 3.86 3.76 -3.56
C GLY A 62 2.71 4.22 -2.66
N ALA A 63 2.79 3.94 -1.35
CA ALA A 63 1.81 4.41 -0.38
C ALA A 63 1.85 5.94 -0.17
N PHE A 64 3.04 6.52 -0.21
CA PHE A 64 3.24 7.97 -0.15
C PHE A 64 2.58 8.69 -1.33
N VAL A 65 2.79 8.19 -2.56
CA VAL A 65 2.14 8.71 -3.77
C VAL A 65 0.61 8.59 -3.66
N ALA A 66 0.09 7.46 -3.19
CA ALA A 66 -1.34 7.29 -2.97
C ALA A 66 -1.92 8.25 -1.91
N GLY A 67 -1.14 8.54 -0.85
CA GLY A 67 -1.50 9.52 0.16
C GLY A 67 -1.62 10.93 -0.42
N PHE A 68 -0.65 11.35 -1.23
CA PHE A 68 -0.72 12.64 -1.95
C PHE A 68 -1.89 12.68 -2.92
N TRP A 69 -2.10 11.61 -3.68
CA TRP A 69 -3.23 11.47 -4.58
C TRP A 69 -4.56 11.69 -3.85
N SER A 70 -4.73 11.03 -2.71
CA SER A 70 -5.92 11.18 -1.88
C SER A 70 -6.16 12.64 -1.43
N VAL A 71 -5.11 13.33 -0.97
CA VAL A 71 -5.18 14.75 -0.55
C VAL A 71 -5.60 15.67 -1.69
N ILE A 72 -5.14 15.43 -2.92
CA ILE A 72 -5.55 16.23 -4.08
C ILE A 72 -7.07 16.14 -4.32
N TRP A 73 -7.64 14.96 -4.14
CA TRP A 73 -9.05 14.70 -4.45
C TRP A 73 -10.01 14.92 -3.27
N VAL A 74 -9.50 15.00 -2.04
CA VAL A 74 -10.32 15.15 -0.82
C VAL A 74 -11.25 16.37 -0.88
N HIS A 75 -10.70 17.52 -1.31
CA HIS A 75 -11.42 18.79 -1.41
C HIS A 75 -12.40 18.85 -2.59
N ARG A 76 -12.18 18.02 -3.62
CA ARG A 76 -13.06 17.96 -4.80
C ARG A 76 -14.28 17.08 -4.55
N VAL A 77 -14.08 15.93 -3.91
CA VAL A 77 -15.12 14.89 -3.79
C VAL A 77 -15.88 14.95 -2.45
N HIS A 78 -15.45 15.82 -1.53
CA HIS A 78 -16.10 16.04 -0.24
C HIS A 78 -16.28 14.73 0.55
N VAL A 79 -15.24 13.92 0.58
CA VAL A 79 -15.13 12.69 1.38
C VAL A 79 -13.82 12.73 2.15
N PRO A 80 -13.70 12.07 3.31
CA PRO A 80 -12.42 12.01 4.03
C PRO A 80 -11.35 11.37 3.15
N GLY A 81 -10.15 11.95 3.11
CA GLY A 81 -9.05 11.46 2.25
C GLY A 81 -8.66 10.03 2.58
N SER A 82 -8.80 9.63 3.84
CA SER A 82 -8.61 8.25 4.26
C SER A 82 -9.47 7.25 3.48
N VAL A 83 -10.68 7.60 3.03
CA VAL A 83 -11.54 6.71 2.23
C VAL A 83 -10.90 6.38 0.88
N ILE A 84 -10.42 7.40 0.17
CA ILE A 84 -9.76 7.22 -1.15
C ILE A 84 -8.41 6.53 -0.96
N GLY A 85 -7.63 7.01 0.01
CA GLY A 85 -6.26 6.57 0.22
C GLY A 85 -6.20 5.12 0.70
N ILE A 86 -7.03 4.71 1.67
CA ILE A 86 -6.98 3.35 2.24
C ILE A 86 -7.32 2.37 1.12
N ALA A 87 -8.40 2.59 0.38
CA ALA A 87 -8.78 1.71 -0.73
C ALA A 87 -7.67 1.62 -1.81
N ALA A 88 -6.98 2.73 -2.10
CA ALA A 88 -5.91 2.77 -3.09
C ALA A 88 -4.61 2.06 -2.68
N ILE A 89 -4.30 1.93 -1.39
CA ILE A 89 -3.06 1.29 -0.92
C ILE A 89 -3.21 -0.19 -0.58
N ILE A 90 -4.43 -0.72 -0.45
CA ILE A 90 -4.64 -2.13 -0.09
C ILE A 90 -3.94 -3.11 -1.05
N PRO A 91 -3.89 -2.89 -2.38
CA PRO A 91 -3.12 -3.76 -3.27
C PRO A 91 -1.61 -3.86 -2.93
N LEU A 92 -1.06 -2.94 -2.15
CA LEU A 92 0.34 -2.96 -1.72
C LEU A 92 0.58 -3.92 -0.54
N VAL A 93 -0.47 -4.32 0.20
CA VAL A 93 -0.36 -5.14 1.41
C VAL A 93 0.34 -6.47 1.09
N PRO A 94 1.40 -6.84 1.84
CA PRO A 94 2.29 -7.96 1.52
C PRO A 94 1.71 -9.32 1.99
N GLY A 95 0.47 -9.63 1.59
CA GLY A 95 -0.25 -10.82 2.08
C GLY A 95 0.49 -12.14 1.82
N VAL A 96 1.16 -12.27 0.67
CA VAL A 96 1.94 -13.48 0.32
C VAL A 96 3.15 -13.66 1.24
N PHE A 97 3.86 -12.58 1.57
CA PHE A 97 5.01 -12.64 2.49
C PHE A 97 4.55 -12.99 3.91
N ALA A 98 3.46 -12.38 4.37
CA ALA A 98 2.84 -12.71 5.66
C ALA A 98 2.42 -14.19 5.71
N TYR A 99 1.72 -14.67 4.68
CA TYR A 99 1.28 -16.06 4.59
C TYR A 99 2.47 -17.04 4.62
N LYS A 100 3.52 -16.78 3.82
CA LYS A 100 4.73 -17.62 3.81
C LYS A 100 5.44 -17.62 5.17
N GLY A 101 5.54 -16.47 5.83
CA GLY A 101 6.10 -16.37 7.18
C GLY A 101 5.29 -17.19 8.20
N LEU A 102 3.96 -17.09 8.18
CA LEU A 102 3.09 -17.86 9.07
C LEU A 102 3.19 -19.37 8.82
N MET A 103 3.20 -19.80 7.55
CA MET A 103 3.39 -21.21 7.20
C MET A 103 4.77 -21.72 7.62
N GLY A 104 5.80 -20.88 7.52
CA GLY A 104 7.14 -21.19 8.03
C GLY A 104 7.14 -21.46 9.54
N VAL A 105 6.45 -20.63 10.33
CA VAL A 105 6.28 -20.85 11.78
C VAL A 105 5.56 -22.17 12.08
N VAL A 106 4.51 -22.50 11.33
CA VAL A 106 3.79 -23.77 11.50
C VAL A 106 4.73 -24.94 11.20
N ASN A 107 5.46 -24.89 10.10
CA ASN A 107 6.35 -25.96 9.67
C ASN A 107 7.54 -26.18 10.62
N LEU A 108 8.05 -25.12 11.27
CA LEU A 108 9.11 -25.26 12.27
C LEU A 108 8.73 -26.19 13.44
N ASN A 109 7.44 -26.31 13.76
CA ASN A 109 6.95 -27.21 14.80
C ASN A 109 6.78 -28.66 14.32
N LEU A 110 6.79 -28.90 13.00
CA LEU A 110 6.47 -30.20 12.39
C LEU A 110 7.70 -30.95 11.87
N VAL A 111 8.83 -30.27 11.69
CA VAL A 111 10.02 -30.82 11.02
C VAL A 111 11.12 -31.20 12.01
N ALA A 112 11.84 -32.29 11.71
CA ALA A 112 12.97 -32.76 12.51
C ALA A 112 14.06 -31.68 12.71
N PRO A 113 14.74 -31.63 13.87
CA PRO A 113 15.75 -30.62 14.23
C PRO A 113 16.83 -30.31 13.18
N SER A 114 17.19 -31.30 12.36
CA SER A 114 18.25 -31.21 11.36
C SER A 114 17.92 -30.35 10.13
N ALA A 115 16.63 -30.10 9.83
CA ALA A 115 16.19 -29.27 8.70
C ALA A 115 15.67 -27.88 9.11
N GLN A 116 15.83 -27.51 10.38
CA GLN A 116 15.30 -26.26 10.95
C GLN A 116 16.07 -24.97 10.60
N PRO A 117 17.39 -24.94 10.39
CA PRO A 117 18.12 -23.68 10.25
C PRO A 117 17.72 -22.84 9.03
N GLU A 118 17.60 -23.46 7.86
CA GLU A 118 17.24 -22.77 6.62
C GLU A 118 15.77 -22.30 6.65
N LEU A 119 14.87 -23.19 7.10
CA LEU A 119 13.46 -22.86 7.29
C LEU A 119 13.27 -21.70 8.28
N LEU A 120 14.07 -21.63 9.34
CA LEU A 120 14.03 -20.55 10.32
C LEU A 120 14.43 -19.20 9.71
N VAL A 121 15.53 -19.18 8.94
CA VAL A 121 16.02 -17.95 8.28
C VAL A 121 15.01 -17.41 7.28
N ASP A 122 14.41 -18.29 6.47
CA ASP A 122 13.37 -17.91 5.50
C ASP A 122 12.11 -17.39 6.21
N THR A 123 11.69 -18.07 7.27
CA THR A 123 10.53 -17.69 8.08
C THR A 123 10.70 -16.28 8.64
N ILE A 124 11.84 -16.01 9.29
CA ILE A 124 12.17 -14.70 9.85
C ILE A 124 12.24 -13.65 8.74
N SER A 125 12.85 -13.98 7.60
CA SER A 125 12.98 -13.07 6.47
C SER A 125 11.62 -12.66 5.90
N PHE A 126 10.68 -13.61 5.72
CA PHE A 126 9.34 -13.30 5.23
C PHE A 126 8.53 -12.47 6.22
N LEU A 127 8.60 -12.79 7.52
CA LEU A 127 7.94 -12.01 8.56
C LEU A 127 8.50 -10.59 8.65
N ALA A 128 9.83 -10.44 8.63
CA ALA A 128 10.50 -9.14 8.66
C ALA A 128 10.12 -8.29 7.44
N LYS A 129 10.13 -8.87 6.23
CA LYS A 129 9.69 -8.19 5.01
C LYS A 129 8.24 -7.74 5.10
N ALA A 130 7.33 -8.63 5.51
CA ALA A 130 5.92 -8.29 5.65
C ALA A 130 5.71 -7.15 6.65
N PHE A 131 6.38 -7.22 7.81
CA PHE A 131 6.33 -6.18 8.83
C PHE A 131 6.82 -4.83 8.31
N LEU A 132 8.02 -4.79 7.72
CA LEU A 132 8.61 -3.56 7.16
C LEU A 132 7.72 -2.92 6.09
N ILE A 133 7.14 -3.73 5.19
CA ILE A 133 6.25 -3.23 4.15
C ILE A 133 4.96 -2.65 4.77
N VAL A 134 4.33 -3.34 5.73
CA VAL A 134 3.10 -2.85 6.39
C VAL A 134 3.37 -1.54 7.13
N SER A 135 4.45 -1.47 7.92
CA SER A 135 4.86 -0.25 8.60
C SER A 135 5.18 0.87 7.61
N GLY A 136 5.89 0.57 6.53
CA GLY A 136 6.20 1.52 5.47
C GLY A 136 4.95 2.06 4.78
N ILE A 137 3.98 1.21 4.46
CA ILE A 137 2.71 1.65 3.88
C ILE A 137 1.95 2.58 4.84
N ALA A 138 1.87 2.21 6.13
CA ALA A 138 1.18 2.99 7.14
C ALA A 138 1.80 4.39 7.31
N ILE A 139 3.14 4.47 7.41
CA ILE A 139 3.86 5.73 7.53
C ILE A 139 3.76 6.55 6.25
N GLY A 140 4.03 5.95 5.10
CA GLY A 140 4.03 6.63 3.80
C GLY A 140 2.69 7.29 3.50
N MET A 141 1.59 6.58 3.73
CA MET A 141 0.25 7.13 3.53
C MET A 141 -0.15 8.18 4.58
N SER A 142 0.32 8.06 5.82
CA SER A 142 -0.08 8.98 6.90
C SER A 142 0.52 10.38 6.72
N ILE A 143 1.73 10.49 6.16
CA ILE A 143 2.44 11.78 6.01
C ILE A 143 1.58 12.81 5.24
N PRO A 144 1.07 12.54 4.02
CA PRO A 144 0.27 13.52 3.28
C PRO A 144 -1.05 13.85 3.97
N ILE A 145 -1.73 12.84 4.55
CA ILE A 145 -3.04 13.01 5.18
C ILE A 145 -2.95 13.88 6.44
N ILE A 146 -1.92 13.66 7.27
CA ILE A 146 -1.69 14.47 8.47
C ILE A 146 -1.34 15.91 8.09
N MET A 147 -0.55 16.09 7.03
CA MET A 147 -0.18 17.42 6.54
C MET A 147 -1.40 18.22 6.08
N ASP A 148 -2.31 17.60 5.31
CA ASP A 148 -3.56 18.22 4.87
C ASP A 148 -4.49 18.58 6.04
N ARG A 149 -4.64 17.67 7.01
CA ARG A 149 -5.42 17.94 8.24
C ARG A 149 -4.90 19.17 8.98
N LYS A 150 -3.59 19.22 9.25
CA LYS A 150 -2.96 20.37 9.94
C LYS A 150 -3.12 21.67 9.16
N TRP A 151 -3.00 21.63 7.83
CA TRP A 151 -3.14 22.83 7.01
C TRP A 151 -4.57 23.36 7.01
N THR A 152 -5.55 22.44 6.93
CA THR A 152 -6.97 22.78 6.98
C THR A 152 -7.38 23.32 8.36
N GLU A 153 -6.84 22.75 9.44
CA GLU A 153 -7.05 23.24 10.82
C GLU A 153 -6.47 24.64 11.02
N ARG A 154 -5.24 24.91 10.53
CA ARG A 154 -4.62 26.24 10.62
C ARG A 154 -5.43 27.32 9.91
N LYS A 155 -6.00 27.02 8.74
CA LYS A 155 -6.88 27.96 8.03
C LYS A 155 -8.16 28.27 8.80
N ARG A 156 -8.67 27.31 9.57
CA ARG A 156 -9.84 27.52 10.45
C ARG A 156 -9.49 28.30 11.71
N SER A 157 -8.30 28.10 12.29
CA SER A 157 -7.87 28.79 13.51
C SER A 157 -7.29 30.18 13.28
N GLY A 158 -6.84 30.49 12.05
CA GLY A 158 -6.31 31.80 11.66
C GLY A 158 -7.35 32.76 11.05
N GLY A 159 -8.63 32.36 11.02
CA GLY A 159 -9.73 33.24 10.62
C GLY A 159 -10.20 34.09 11.80
N VAL A 160 -9.53 35.22 12.01
CA VAL A 160 -10.13 36.47 12.53
C VAL A 160 -10.47 37.33 11.32
#